data_AF-A0A855Y5J7-F1
#
_entry.id   AF-A0A855Y5J7-F1
#
_cell.length_a   1.000
_cell.length_b   1.000
_cell.length_c   1.000
_cell.angle_alpha   90.00
_cell.angle_beta   90.00
_cell.angle_gamma   90.00
#
_symmetry.space_group_name_H-M   'P 1'
#
loop_
_entity.id
_entity.type
_entity.pdbx_description
1 polymer ?
#
loop_
_entity_poly.entity_id
_entity_poly.type
_entity_poly.pdbx_seq_one_letter_code
_entity_poly.pdbx_strand_id
1 'polypeptide(L)'
;MEINSIVLVVFLFLILILLVRVISLQTQLNELKRDVERLENGSDRTAHSPLSYNASSVNVSPPTTTQADLTELDKELQALAQQGKKIIAIKKAREARNLSLKDAKEYVEYLERL
;
A
#
# COMPACT_ATOMS: atom_id res chain seq x y z
N MET A 1 -1.37 -24.55 -40.82
CA MET A 1 -0.51 -23.35 -40.66
C MET A 1 -0.96 -22.60 -39.40
N GLU A 2 -0.92 -23.28 -38.25
CA GLU A 2 -1.63 -22.84 -37.03
C GLU A 2 -0.72 -22.76 -35.81
N ILE A 3 0.24 -23.67 -35.69
CA ILE A 3 1.17 -23.74 -34.55
C ILE A 3 2.07 -22.49 -34.49
N ASN A 4 2.66 -22.06 -35.61
CA ASN A 4 3.50 -20.86 -35.64
C ASN A 4 2.70 -19.60 -35.25
N SER A 5 1.45 -19.49 -35.68
CA SER A 5 0.57 -18.37 -35.32
C SER A 5 0.25 -18.37 -33.83
N ILE A 6 -0.05 -19.54 -33.24
CA ILE A 6 -0.29 -19.69 -31.81
C ILE A 6 0.97 -19.33 -31.01
N VAL A 7 2.14 -19.80 -31.44
CA VAL A 7 3.43 -19.49 -30.81
C VAL A 7 3.70 -17.98 -30.81
N LEU A 8 3.45 -17.29 -31.93
CA LEU A 8 3.60 -15.84 -32.03
C LEU A 8 2.64 -15.08 -31.09
N VAL A 9 1.39 -15.53 -30.97
CA VAL A 9 0.42 -14.91 -30.05
C VAL A 9 0.82 -15.10 -28.59
N VAL A 10 1.30 -16.29 -28.23
CA VAL A 10 1.80 -16.56 -26.86
C VAL A 10 3.04 -15.70 -26.57
N PHE A 11 3.99 -15.61 -27.50
CA PHE A 11 5.15 -14.73 -27.33
C PHE A 11 4.76 -13.26 -27.21
N LEU A 12 3.82 -12.78 -28.02
CA LEU A 12 3.29 -11.41 -27.92
C LEU A 12 2.71 -11.15 -26.51
N PHE A 13 1.92 -12.10 -26.01
CA PHE A 13 1.31 -11.97 -24.68
C PHE A 13 2.34 -12.03 -23.56
N LEU A 14 3.35 -12.90 -23.66
CA LEU A 14 4.47 -12.96 -22.71
C LEU A 14 5.29 -11.67 -22.72
N ILE A 15 5.59 -11.11 -23.89
CA ILE A 15 6.28 -9.83 -24.03
C ILE A 15 5.46 -8.72 -23.38
N LEU A 16 4.15 -8.68 -23.61
CA LEU A 16 3.24 -7.71 -23.00
C LEU A 16 3.24 -7.82 -21.47
N ILE A 17 3.14 -9.03 -20.92
CA ILE A 17 3.20 -9.27 -19.47
C ILE A 17 4.55 -8.82 -18.90
N LEU A 18 5.65 -9.15 -19.56
CA LEU A 18 7.00 -8.76 -19.13
C LEU A 18 7.18 -7.23 -19.17
N LEU A 19 6.66 -6.55 -20.19
CA LEU A 19 6.67 -5.09 -20.28
C LEU A 19 5.93 -4.45 -19.11
N VAL A 20 4.72 -4.93 -18.78
CA VAL A 20 3.95 -4.42 -17.63
C VAL A 20 4.72 -4.62 -16.32
N ARG A 21 5.31 -5.81 -16.12
CA ARG A 21 6.18 -6.10 -14.97
C ARG A 21 7.37 -5.14 -14.92
N VAL A 22 8.10 -4.98 -16.02
CA VAL A 22 9.29 -4.13 -16.10
C VAL A 22 8.95 -2.67 -15.82
N ILE A 23 7.85 -2.14 -16.36
CA ILE A 23 7.37 -0.78 -16.07
C ILE A 23 7.07 -0.62 -14.57
N SER A 24 6.39 -1.61 -13.96
CA SER A 24 6.09 -1.61 -12.53
C SER A 24 7.32 -1.75 -11.62
N LEU A 25 8.41 -2.37 -12.10
CA LEU A 25 9.69 -2.42 -11.36
C LEU A 25 10.45 -1.09 -11.48
N GLN A 26 10.39 -0.43 -12.64
CA GLN A 26 11.06 0.86 -12.83
C GLN A 26 10.46 1.97 -11.97
N THR A 27 9.14 1.97 -11.72
CA THR A 27 8.51 2.96 -10.84
C THR A 27 9.04 2.86 -9.41
N GLN A 28 9.29 1.65 -8.91
CA GLN A 28 9.82 1.43 -7.55
C GLN A 28 11.25 1.95 -7.38
N LEU A 29 12.09 1.82 -8.41
CA LEU A 29 13.45 2.36 -8.36
C LEU A 29 13.47 3.89 -8.41
N ASN A 30 12.53 4.50 -9.14
CA ASN A 30 12.45 5.95 -9.25
C ASN A 30 11.96 6.61 -7.96
N GLU A 31 11.10 5.95 -7.19
CA GLU A 31 10.69 6.38 -5.86
C GLU A 31 11.80 6.20 -4.83
N LEU A 32 12.47 5.04 -4.85
CA LEU A 32 13.57 4.77 -3.92
C LEU A 32 14.76 5.73 -4.11
N LYS A 33 15.09 6.10 -5.37
CA LYS A 33 16.09 7.15 -5.64
C LYS A 33 15.67 8.50 -5.08
N ARG A 34 14.39 8.85 -5.22
CA ARG A 34 13.85 10.13 -4.75
C ARG A 34 13.92 10.23 -3.22
N ASP A 35 13.63 9.14 -2.51
CA ASP A 35 13.64 9.15 -1.05
C ASP A 35 15.06 9.29 -0.49
N VAL A 36 16.06 8.63 -1.10
CA VAL A 36 17.47 8.81 -0.73
C VAL A 36 17.93 10.25 -1.01
N GLU A 37 17.59 10.79 -2.18
CA GLU A 37 17.95 12.17 -2.57
C GLU A 37 17.29 13.22 -1.66
N ARG A 38 16.05 12.97 -1.19
CA ARG A 38 15.37 13.85 -0.22
C ARG A 38 15.98 13.77 1.17
N LEU A 39 16.44 12.59 1.60
CA LEU A 39 17.08 12.42 2.89
C LEU A 39 18.48 13.07 2.89
N GLU A 40 19.25 12.88 1.83
CA GLU A 40 20.55 13.51 1.63
C GLU A 40 20.43 15.04 1.61
N ASN A 41 19.50 15.59 0.81
CA ASN A 41 19.36 17.04 0.65
C ASN A 41 18.57 17.71 1.81
N GLY A 42 17.82 16.94 2.60
CA GLY A 42 17.07 17.40 3.78
C GLY A 42 17.89 17.41 5.08
N SER A 43 19.00 16.69 5.10
CA SER A 43 19.91 16.60 6.25
C SER A 43 20.62 17.91 6.57
N ASP A 44 20.69 18.85 5.61
CA ASP A 44 21.32 20.17 5.80
C ASP A 44 20.36 21.26 6.32
N ARG A 45 19.06 20.99 6.48
CA ARG A 45 18.04 22.03 6.75
C ARG A 45 17.35 22.00 8.12
N THR A 46 17.80 21.17 9.06
CA THR A 46 17.18 21.07 10.41
C THR A 46 18.09 21.46 11.58
N ALA A 47 19.09 22.31 11.33
CA ALA A 47 19.61 23.18 12.38
C ALA A 47 18.91 24.54 12.28
N HIS A 48 18.24 24.98 13.35
CA HIS A 48 17.61 26.29 13.55
C HIS A 48 16.12 26.43 13.16
N SER A 49 15.24 25.91 14.01
CA SER A 49 14.00 26.63 14.32
C SER A 49 13.93 26.78 15.84
N PRO A 50 14.26 27.97 16.40
CA PRO A 50 14.16 28.18 17.83
C PRO A 50 12.71 28.52 18.17
N LEU A 51 12.30 28.05 19.36
CA LEU A 51 11.22 28.56 20.21
C LEU A 51 9.92 27.73 20.28
N SER A 52 9.74 27.24 21.50
CA SER A 52 8.55 27.48 22.32
C SER A 52 7.30 26.67 21.99
N TYR A 53 7.07 25.60 22.75
CA TYR A 53 5.83 25.49 23.52
C TYR A 53 6.09 24.91 24.91
N ASN A 54 5.48 25.63 25.85
CA ASN A 54 5.53 25.53 27.29
C ASN A 54 4.79 24.28 27.81
N ALA A 55 5.06 23.99 29.08
CA ALA A 55 4.70 22.86 29.90
C ALA A 55 3.23 22.41 29.91
N SER A 56 3.08 21.15 30.32
CA SER A 56 1.99 20.63 31.16
C SER A 56 0.61 20.46 30.54
N SER A 57 0.33 19.23 30.13
CA SER A 57 -0.86 18.51 30.63
C SER A 57 -0.65 17.01 30.49
N VAL A 58 -0.22 16.41 31.60
CA VAL A 58 -0.51 15.00 31.92
C VAL A 58 -2.03 14.88 31.96
N ASN A 59 -2.62 14.29 30.93
CA ASN A 59 -3.99 13.78 31.02
C ASN A 59 -3.96 12.30 30.64
N VAL A 60 -3.77 11.47 31.67
CA VAL A 60 -3.95 10.03 31.61
C VAL A 60 -5.44 9.78 31.38
N SER A 61 -5.79 9.16 30.25
CA SER A 61 -7.13 8.62 30.01
C SER A 61 -6.97 7.26 29.33
N PRO A 62 -7.81 6.27 29.72
CA PRO A 62 -7.51 4.84 29.58
C PRO A 62 -7.51 4.36 28.13
N PRO A 63 -6.73 3.32 27.76
CA PRO A 63 -6.83 2.68 26.46
C PRO A 63 -8.06 1.77 26.47
N THR A 64 -9.24 2.34 26.22
CA THR A 64 -10.43 1.56 25.90
C THR A 64 -10.28 1.05 24.47
N THR A 65 -9.91 -0.23 24.35
CA THR A 65 -10.11 -0.99 23.12
C THR A 65 -11.60 -0.98 22.77
N THR A 66 -11.94 -0.75 21.49
CA THR A 66 -13.18 -1.18 20.78
C THR A 66 -13.90 -0.03 20.04
N GLN A 67 -13.82 -0.12 18.70
CA GLN A 67 -14.82 0.29 17.69
C GLN A 67 -15.09 1.78 17.45
N ALA A 68 -15.02 2.16 16.16
CA ALA A 68 -15.59 3.34 15.51
C ALA A 68 -14.64 4.43 15.00
N ASP A 69 -13.40 4.08 14.64
CA ASP A 69 -12.69 4.85 13.62
C ASP A 69 -12.36 3.89 12.46
N LEU A 70 -13.25 3.82 11.47
CA LEU A 70 -12.93 3.18 10.19
C LEU A 70 -11.77 3.98 9.62
N THR A 71 -10.56 3.46 9.81
CA THR A 71 -9.35 4.06 9.28
C THR A 71 -9.54 4.29 7.78
N GLU A 72 -8.93 5.34 7.23
CA GLU A 72 -9.01 5.64 5.79
C GLU A 72 -8.66 4.42 4.93
N LEU A 73 -7.73 3.61 5.42
CA LEU A 73 -7.37 2.31 4.88
C LEU A 73 -8.54 1.32 4.79
N ASP A 74 -9.42 1.26 5.79
CA ASP A 74 -10.54 0.31 5.84
C ASP A 74 -11.63 0.70 4.82
N LYS A 75 -11.85 2.00 4.63
CA LYS A 75 -12.73 2.53 3.56
C LYS A 75 -12.16 2.21 2.18
N GLU A 76 -10.84 2.34 2.02
CA GLU A 76 -10.17 2.00 0.77
C GLU A 76 -10.25 0.50 0.48
N LEU A 77 -10.04 -0.34 1.50
CA LEU A 77 -10.19 -1.80 1.41
C LEU A 77 -11.62 -2.21 1.05
N GLN A 78 -12.63 -1.57 1.64
CA GLN A 78 -14.04 -1.78 1.32
C GLN A 78 -14.34 -1.39 -0.13
N ALA A 79 -13.89 -0.22 -0.58
CA ALA A 79 -14.09 0.24 -1.95
C ALA A 79 -13.45 -0.72 -2.97
N LEU A 80 -12.25 -1.22 -2.68
CA LEU A 80 -11.56 -2.22 -3.51
C LEU A 80 -12.31 -3.56 -3.53
N ALA A 81 -12.87 -3.98 -2.41
CA ALA A 81 -13.69 -5.19 -2.33
C ALA A 81 -14.97 -5.07 -3.17
N GLN A 82 -15.72 -3.97 -3.02
CA GLN A 82 -16.95 -3.69 -3.76
C GLN A 82 -16.73 -3.55 -5.28
N GLN A 83 -15.55 -3.09 -5.70
CA GLN A 83 -15.14 -3.05 -7.11
C GLN A 83 -14.79 -4.43 -7.69
N GLY A 84 -14.92 -5.52 -6.93
CA GLY A 84 -14.53 -6.87 -7.35
C GLY A 84 -13.01 -7.11 -7.33
N LYS A 85 -12.22 -6.18 -6.78
CA LYS A 85 -10.74 -6.27 -6.70
C LYS A 85 -10.29 -6.88 -5.37
N LYS A 86 -10.94 -7.97 -4.93
CA LYS A 86 -10.73 -8.61 -3.62
C LYS A 86 -9.28 -9.03 -3.35
N ILE A 87 -8.55 -9.51 -4.36
CA ILE A 87 -7.13 -9.89 -4.22
C ILE A 87 -6.24 -8.69 -3.86
N ILE A 88 -6.52 -7.52 -4.44
CA ILE A 88 -5.76 -6.29 -4.19
C ILE A 88 -6.05 -5.78 -2.78
N ALA A 89 -7.32 -5.83 -2.36
CA ALA A 89 -7.71 -5.50 -0.99
C ALA A 89 -6.99 -6.41 0.02
N ILE A 90 -6.98 -7.74 -0.20
CA ILE A 90 -6.30 -8.69 0.70
C ILE A 90 -4.79 -8.39 0.77
N LYS A 91 -4.16 -8.10 -0.37
CA LYS A 91 -2.74 -7.73 -0.39
C LYS A 91 -2.47 -6.48 0.44
N LYS A 92 -3.28 -5.43 0.26
CA LYS A 92 -3.14 -4.16 0.97
C LYS A 92 -3.41 -4.30 2.48
N ALA A 93 -4.37 -5.13 2.88
CA ALA A 93 -4.63 -5.46 4.28
C ALA A 93 -3.44 -6.17 4.94
N ARG A 94 -2.77 -7.08 4.22
CA ARG A 94 -1.56 -7.76 4.71
C ARG A 94 -0.39 -6.80 4.87
N GLU A 95 -0.16 -5.93 3.90
CA GLU A 95 0.96 -4.99 3.93
C GLU A 95 0.79 -3.94 5.03
N ALA A 96 -0.42 -3.42 5.21
CA ALA A 96 -0.69 -2.36 6.17
C ALA A 96 -0.81 -2.85 7.63
N ARG A 97 -1.35 -4.06 7.86
CA ARG A 97 -1.57 -4.61 9.21
C ARG A 97 -0.70 -5.82 9.54
N ASN A 98 0.22 -6.21 8.65
CA ASN A 98 1.08 -7.40 8.79
C ASN A 98 0.29 -8.69 9.11
N LEU A 99 -0.93 -8.78 8.57
CA LEU A 99 -1.83 -9.90 8.80
C LEU A 99 -1.40 -11.15 8.01
N SER A 100 -1.70 -12.32 8.56
CA SER A 100 -1.58 -13.58 7.82
C SER A 100 -2.55 -13.60 6.63
N LEU A 101 -2.30 -14.45 5.64
CA LEU A 101 -3.17 -14.53 4.46
C LEU A 101 -4.62 -14.89 4.82
N LYS A 102 -4.79 -15.73 5.85
CA LYS A 102 -6.10 -16.11 6.37
C LYS A 102 -6.81 -14.92 6.99
N ASP A 103 -6.14 -14.23 7.91
CA ASP A 103 -6.74 -13.12 8.67
C ASP A 103 -7.04 -11.93 7.75
N ALA A 104 -6.17 -11.66 6.77
CA ALA A 104 -6.42 -10.60 5.80
C ALA A 104 -7.60 -10.91 4.87
N LYS A 105 -7.81 -12.18 4.50
CA LYS A 105 -8.98 -12.59 3.73
C LYS A 105 -10.26 -12.37 4.54
N GLU A 106 -10.26 -12.85 5.78
CA GLU A 106 -11.40 -12.73 6.69
C GLU A 106 -11.73 -11.27 7.00
N TYR A 107 -10.70 -10.43 7.16
CA TYR A 107 -10.86 -9.00 7.36
C TYR A 107 -11.49 -8.28 6.16
N VAL A 108 -11.00 -8.54 4.94
CA VAL A 108 -11.57 -7.94 3.73
C VAL A 108 -13.00 -8.43 3.48
N GLU A 109 -13.29 -9.70 3.78
CA GLU A 109 -14.62 -10.29 3.65
C GLU A 109 -15.61 -9.73 4.68
N TYR A 110 -15.13 -9.38 5.88
CA TYR A 110 -15.90 -8.62 6.87
C TYR A 110 -16.21 -7.20 6.37
N LEU A 111 -15.21 -6.49 5.82
CA LEU A 111 -15.38 -5.14 5.27
C LEU A 111 -16.32 -5.11 4.05
N GLU A 112 -16.29 -6.16 3.22
CA GLU A 112 -17.17 -6.30 2.04
C GLU A 112 -18.64 -6.44 2.43
N ARG A 113 -18.93 -6.99 3.62
CA ARG A 113 -20.29 -7.21 4.14
C ARG A 113 -20.83 -6.01 4.93
N LEU A 114 -19.96 -5.07 5.30
CA LEU A 114 -20.33 -3.81 5.96
C LEU A 114 -20.95 -2.83 4.95
#